data_AF-A0A1A8KFF6-F1
#
_entry.id   AF-A0A1A8KFF6-F1
#
_cell.length_a   1.000
_cell.length_b   1.000
_cell.length_c   1.000
_cell.angle_alpha   90.00
_cell.angle_beta   90.00
_cell.angle_gamma   90.00
#
_symmetry.space_group_name_H-M   'P 1'
#
loop_
_entity.id
_entity.type
_entity.pdbx_description
1 polymer ?
#
loop_
_entity_poly.entity_id
_entity_poly.type
_entity_poly.pdbx_seq_one_letter_code
_entity_poly.pdbx_strand_id
1 'polypeptide(L)' 'EKEKKKEITFDGLRAPVCASELLESKIIDKDLYNKLLKGNISAKEVSEMEPVNKAMRSTNCIAGVLIDSSKEILPF' A
#
# COMPACT_ATOMS: atom_id res chain seq x y z
N GLU A 1 26.38 -15.68 -8.09
CA GLU A 1 25.75 -14.55 -8.80
C GLU A 1 24.62 -13.93 -7.95
N LYS A 2 24.41 -12.60 -8.01
CA LYS A 2 23.26 -11.95 -7.35
C LYS A 2 22.02 -12.18 -8.22
N GLU A 3 21.28 -13.22 -7.88
CA GLU A 3 19.97 -13.54 -8.45
C GLU A 3 19.13 -12.27 -8.50
N LYS A 4 18.63 -11.92 -9.69
CA LYS A 4 17.65 -10.85 -9.89
C LYS A 4 16.39 -11.22 -9.13
N LYS A 5 16.38 -11.03 -7.81
CA LYS A 5 15.16 -11.02 -7.01
C LYS A 5 14.29 -9.99 -7.70
N LYS A 6 13.22 -10.42 -8.36
CA LYS A 6 12.17 -9.52 -8.83
C LYS A 6 11.74 -8.78 -7.57
N GLU A 7 12.22 -7.55 -7.41
CA GLU A 7 11.86 -6.74 -6.26
C GLU A 7 10.36 -6.56 -6.36
N ILE A 8 9.64 -7.18 -5.43
CA ILE A 8 8.19 -7.07 -5.39
C ILE A 8 7.92 -5.66 -4.90
N THR A 9 7.40 -4.85 -5.81
CA THR A 9 7.05 -3.45 -5.55
C THR A 9 5.55 -3.32 -5.38
N PHE A 10 5.17 -2.35 -4.57
CA PHE A 10 3.80 -1.97 -4.25
C PHE A 10 3.59 -0.52 -4.67
N ASP A 11 2.36 -0.18 -5.08
CA ASP A 11 2.00 1.20 -5.38
C ASP A 11 1.89 2.01 -4.08
N GLY A 12 2.88 2.85 -3.82
CA GLY A 12 2.88 3.81 -2.71
C GLY A 12 2.27 5.16 -3.10
N LEU A 13 2.21 6.08 -2.13
CA LEU A 13 1.57 7.39 -2.30
C LEU A 13 2.24 8.30 -3.36
N ARG A 14 3.58 8.25 -3.46
CA ARG A 14 4.38 9.09 -4.38
C ARG A 14 5.26 8.30 -5.31
N ALA A 15 5.79 7.18 -4.82
CA ALA A 15 6.69 6.30 -5.53
C ALA A 15 6.34 4.85 -5.19
N PRO A 16 6.75 3.89 -6.03
CA PRO A 16 6.65 2.47 -5.69
C PRO A 16 7.47 2.17 -4.43
N VAL A 17 6.94 1.33 -3.56
CA VAL A 17 7.57 0.90 -2.31
C VAL A 17 7.99 -0.56 -2.44
N CYS A 18 9.20 -0.89 -2.03
CA CYS A 18 9.69 -2.27 -2.08
C CYS A 18 9.17 -3.10 -0.90
N ALA A 19 8.98 -4.41 -1.11
CA ALA A 19 8.63 -5.35 -0.05
C ALA A 19 9.61 -5.31 1.16
N SER A 20 10.88 -4.99 0.91
CA SER A 20 11.89 -4.81 1.97
C SER A 20 11.59 -3.61 2.86
N GLU A 21 11.15 -2.49 2.30
CA GLU A 21 10.81 -1.28 3.06
C GLU A 21 9.55 -1.49 3.90
N LEU A 22 8.58 -2.27 3.40
CA LEU A 22 7.41 -2.68 4.18
C LEU A 22 7.80 -3.52 5.41
N LEU A 23 8.79 -4.41 5.25
CA LEU A 23 9.31 -5.23 6.35
C LEU A 23 10.09 -4.37 7.36
N GLU A 24 10.95 -3.47 6.89
CA GLU A 24 11.72 -2.55 7.74
C GLU A 24 10.81 -1.61 8.54
N SER A 25 9.73 -1.14 7.91
CA SER A 25 8.71 -0.31 8.53
C SER A 25 7.75 -1.10 9.43
N LYS A 26 7.92 -2.42 9.55
CA LYS A 26 7.06 -3.35 10.32
C LYS A 26 5.58 -3.28 9.90
N ILE A 27 5.31 -2.94 8.64
CA ILE A 27 3.96 -2.96 8.07
C ILE A 27 3.56 -4.42 7.75
N ILE A 28 4.54 -5.24 7.36
CA ILE A 28 4.38 -6.67 7.14
C ILE A 28 5.38 -7.45 8.00
N ASP A 29 4.98 -8.65 8.43
CA ASP A 29 5.84 -9.56 9.16
C ASP A 29 6.84 -10.28 8.26
N LYS A 30 7.90 -10.80 8.89
CA LYS A 30 8.93 -11.60 8.20
C LYS A 30 8.36 -12.87 7.56
N ASP A 31 7.35 -13.47 8.17
CA ASP A 31 6.61 -14.60 7.59
C ASP A 31 5.85 -14.20 6.33
N LEU A 32 5.17 -13.06 6.35
CA LEU A 32 4.43 -12.55 5.20
C LEU A 32 5.39 -12.19 4.05
N TYR A 33 6.50 -11.53 4.38
CA TYR A 33 7.57 -11.22 3.43
C TYR A 33 8.15 -12.48 2.77
N ASN A 34 8.41 -13.53 3.55
CA ASN A 34 8.88 -14.81 3.01
C ASN A 34 7.84 -15.49 2.11
N LYS A 35 6.55 -15.43 2.47
CA LYS A 35 5.45 -15.95 1.62
C LYS A 35 5.37 -15.19 0.30
N LEU A 36 5.55 -13.87 0.35
CA LEU A 36 5.55 -12.99 -0.82
C LEU A 36 6.72 -13.33 -1.75
N LEU A 37 7.94 -13.51 -1.20
CA LEU A 37 9.13 -13.92 -1.96
C LEU A 37 9.00 -15.31 -2.59
N LYS A 38 8.33 -16.24 -1.90
CA LYS A 38 8.07 -17.60 -2.41
C LYS A 38 6.95 -17.64 -3.46
N GLY A 39 6.28 -16.51 -3.74
CA GLY A 39 5.14 -16.45 -4.66
C GLY A 39 3.89 -17.13 -4.14
N ASN A 40 3.82 -17.40 -2.83
CA ASN A 40 2.69 -18.08 -2.20
C ASN A 40 1.52 -17.13 -1.94
N ILE A 41 1.81 -15.83 -1.89
CA ILE A 41 0.82 -14.75 -1.79
C ILE A 41 1.18 -13.67 -2.81
N SER A 42 0.18 -13.12 -3.48
CA SER A 42 0.41 -12.09 -4.49
C SER A 42 0.66 -10.71 -3.87
N ALA A 43 1.40 -9.86 -4.59
CA ALA A 43 1.60 -8.47 -4.20
C ALA A 43 0.29 -7.68 -4.08
N LYS A 44 -0.72 -8.03 -4.90
CA LYS A 44 -2.05 -7.42 -4.83
C LYS A 44 -2.77 -7.77 -3.53
N GLU A 45 -2.81 -9.05 -3.17
CA GLU A 45 -3.43 -9.48 -1.90
C GLU A 45 -2.79 -8.82 -0.69
N VAL A 46 -1.44 -8.72 -0.67
CA VAL A 46 -0.75 -8.04 0.43
C VAL A 46 -1.02 -6.54 0.42
N SER A 47 -1.14 -5.90 -0.75
CA SER A 47 -1.51 -4.48 -0.86
C SER A 47 -2.92 -4.18 -0.34
N GLU A 48 -3.84 -5.13 -0.50
CA GLU A 48 -5.23 -5.01 -0.06
C GLU A 48 -5.42 -5.30 1.43
N MET A 49 -4.43 -5.90 2.11
CA MET A 49 -4.48 -6.08 3.57
C MET A 49 -4.60 -4.74 4.28
N GLU A 50 -5.53 -4.65 5.23
CA GLU A 50 -5.83 -3.43 5.99
C GLU A 50 -4.57 -2.68 6.50
N PRO A 51 -3.59 -3.32 7.17
CA PRO A 51 -2.39 -2.62 7.65
C PRO A 51 -1.52 -2.06 6.52
N VAL A 52 -1.40 -2.78 5.40
CA VAL A 52 -0.60 -2.35 4.24
C VAL A 52 -1.31 -1.23 3.49
N ASN A 53 -2.60 -1.40 3.21
CA ASN A 53 -3.41 -0.42 2.52
C ASN A 53 -3.46 0.91 3.30
N LYS A 54 -3.65 0.85 4.63
CA LYS A 54 -3.68 2.03 5.50
C LYS A 54 -2.33 2.75 5.58
N ALA A 55 -1.22 2.02 5.46
CA ALA A 55 0.12 2.60 5.49
C ALA A 55 0.54 3.17 4.12
N MET A 56 0.07 2.57 3.02
CA MET A 56 0.45 2.95 1.65
C MET A 56 -0.49 3.99 1.04
N ARG A 57 -1.77 4.01 1.43
CA ARG A 57 -2.77 4.97 0.96
C ARG A 57 -3.18 5.91 2.08
N SER A 58 -3.40 7.18 1.71
CA SER A 58 -4.05 8.12 2.61
C SER A 58 -5.49 7.67 2.85
N THR A 59 -5.81 7.32 4.09
CA THR A 59 -7.14 6.81 4.44
C THR A 59 -8.11 7.91 4.82
N ASN A 60 -7.62 9.08 5.24
CA ASN A 60 -8.47 10.16 5.76
C ASN A 60 -7.88 11.52 5.38
N CYS A 61 -8.39 12.11 4.31
CA CYS A 61 -8.19 13.51 3.96
C CYS A 61 -9.54 14.15 3.68
N ILE A 62 -9.74 15.40 4.10
CA ILE A 62 -10.95 16.15 3.75
C ILE A 62 -10.72 16.73 2.35
N ALA A 63 -11.36 16.13 1.35
CA ALA A 63 -11.20 16.53 -0.05
C ALA A 63 -12.03 17.78 -0.42
N GLY A 64 -13.02 18.16 0.40
CA GLY A 64 -13.92 19.27 0.12
C GLY A 64 -15.11 19.34 1.07
N VAL A 65 -16.04 20.23 0.77
CA VAL A 65 -17.29 20.44 1.51
C VAL A 65 -18.50 20.08 0.64
N LEU A 66 -19.49 19.41 1.22
CA LEU A 66 -20.76 19.11 0.57
C LEU A 66 -21.74 20.25 0.84
N ILE A 67 -22.25 20.90 -0.20
CA ILE A 67 -23.34 21.86 -0.07
C ILE A 67 -24.65 21.08 -0.02
N ASP A 68 -25.32 21.06 1.14
CA ASP A 68 -26.57 20.30 1.32
C ASP A 68 -27.69 20.72 0.34
N SER A 69 -27.75 22.01 0.02
CA SER A 69 -28.78 22.57 -0.87
C SER A 69 -28.65 22.12 -2.33
N SER A 70 -27.44 22.01 -2.89
CA SER A 70 -27.21 21.59 -4.27
C SER A 70 -26.73 20.14 -4.38
N LYS A 71 -26.38 19.50 -3.26
CA LYS A 71 -25.68 18.21 -3.16
C LYS A 71 -24.37 18.17 -3.94
N GLU A 72 -23.78 19.33 -4.20
CA GLU A 72 -22.50 19.45 -4.89
C GLU A 72 -21.35 19.39 -3.89
N ILE A 73 -20.27 18.74 -4.32
CA ILE A 73 -19.02 18.69 -3.57
C ILE A 73 -18.12 19.80 -4.10
N LEU A 74 -17.83 20.80 -3.27
CA LEU A 74 -16.84 21.82 -3.54
C LEU A 74 -15.47 21.34 -3.04
N PRO A 75 -14.48 21.13 -3.92
CA PRO A 75 -13.12 20.85 -3.48
C PRO A 75 -12.52 22.08 -2.78
N PHE A 76 -11.57 21.85 -1.86
CA PHE A 76 -10.73 22.92 -1.31
C PHE A 76 -9.73 23.45 -2.34
#